data_AF-K2NAE8-F1
#
_entry.id   AF-K2NAE8-F1
#
_cell.length_a   1.000
_cell.length_b   1.000
_cell.length_c   1.000
_cell.angle_alpha   90.00
_cell.angle_beta   90.00
_cell.angle_gamma   90.00
#
_symmetry.space_group_name_H-M   'P 1'
#
loop_
_entity.id
_entity.type
_entity.pdbx_description
1 polymer ?
#
loop_
_entity_poly.entity_id
_entity_poly.type
_entity_poly.pdbx_seq_one_letter_code
_entity_poly.pdbx_strand_id
1 'polypeptide(L)'
;MRCHVIYFILMNPNFKRAFLLLQFFLVMALLIAVSNWETDSYLFVSETLVKDDAHLVGLESGSEKPRVVFLVSQTRKTPGWCRMLLTSLLSEVSVVSIGFGNRYSHVKRPFWILDYIDNERLRDEDVVVAFDGGDTFITGSFQVKQAVNRFLEATAPTAAVFNVTAVHRGEATAPLLFAAERPCFAPLMKFMISSGPKRRGKKCVWYYSKVWEAMNASADQRMVPFTSTEELFLNAGGMVGRVWAIREALKAYKKIFGLTDKWWCDQSIWALLYVWSLTQTTNVSLDFRIPYGILNLDYHHVFFKFLTARL
;
A
#
# COMPACT_ATOMS: atom_id res chain seq x y z
N MET A 1 0.72 -37.53 38.95
CA MET A 1 -0.46 -37.54 38.05
C MET A 1 -1.52 -36.63 38.66
N ARG A 2 -1.77 -35.45 38.08
CA ARG A 2 -2.82 -34.52 38.53
C ARG A 2 -4.03 -34.68 37.60
N CYS A 3 -5.17 -35.08 38.15
CA CYS A 3 -6.43 -35.16 37.42
C CYS A 3 -6.94 -33.77 37.06
N HIS A 4 -7.19 -33.52 35.78
CA HIS A 4 -7.96 -32.36 35.33
C HIS A 4 -9.45 -32.69 35.41
N VAL A 5 -10.17 -31.97 36.27
CA VAL A 5 -11.63 -31.98 36.31
C VAL A 5 -12.13 -31.03 35.23
N ILE A 6 -12.82 -31.56 34.22
CA ILE A 6 -13.50 -30.76 33.19
C ILE A 6 -14.93 -30.50 33.69
N TYR A 7 -15.27 -29.23 33.93
CA TYR A 7 -16.64 -28.83 34.25
C TYR A 7 -17.43 -28.60 32.95
N PHE A 8 -18.45 -29.41 32.70
CA PHE A 8 -19.47 -29.10 31.70
C PHE A 8 -20.54 -28.23 32.35
N ILE A 9 -20.54 -26.93 32.06
CA ILE A 9 -21.65 -26.05 32.42
C ILE A 9 -22.79 -26.31 31.43
N LEU A 10 -23.73 -27.16 31.82
CA LEU A 10 -25.02 -27.29 31.13
C LEU A 10 -25.83 -26.01 31.36
N MET A 11 -25.64 -25.01 30.50
CA MET A 11 -26.46 -23.81 30.52
C MET A 11 -27.87 -24.14 30.03
N ASN A 12 -28.84 -23.94 30.92
CA ASN A 12 -30.28 -24.04 30.64
C ASN A 12 -30.64 -23.31 29.33
N PRO A 13 -31.36 -23.93 28.39
CA PRO A 13 -31.72 -23.31 27.11
C PRO A 13 -32.49 -21.98 27.25
N ASN A 14 -33.22 -21.78 28.36
CA ASN A 14 -33.85 -20.51 28.67
C ASN A 14 -32.83 -19.41 29.03
N PHE A 15 -31.70 -19.78 29.63
CA PHE A 15 -30.62 -18.85 29.94
C PHE A 15 -29.83 -18.46 28.68
N LYS A 16 -29.66 -19.36 27.71
CA LYS A 16 -29.05 -19.01 26.40
C LYS A 16 -29.90 -17.99 25.64
N ARG A 17 -31.23 -18.13 25.65
CA ARG A 17 -32.13 -17.14 25.05
C ARG A 17 -32.10 -15.81 25.79
N ALA A 18 -32.11 -15.84 27.12
CA ALA A 18 -31.98 -14.62 27.93
C ALA A 18 -30.63 -13.91 27.72
N PHE A 19 -29.54 -14.67 27.60
CA PHE A 19 -28.20 -14.13 27.35
C PHE A 19 -28.06 -13.56 25.93
N LEU A 20 -28.61 -14.22 24.92
CA LEU A 20 -28.67 -13.70 23.55
C LEU A 20 -29.55 -12.45 23.45
N LEU A 21 -30.68 -12.42 24.16
CA LEU A 21 -31.54 -11.24 24.26
C LEU A 21 -30.79 -10.09 24.95
N LEU A 22 -30.08 -10.36 26.04
CA LEU A 22 -29.29 -9.35 26.74
C LEU A 22 -28.16 -8.80 25.85
N GLN A 23 -27.44 -9.65 25.12
CA GLN A 23 -26.43 -9.22 24.15
C GLN A 23 -27.04 -8.40 23.02
N PHE A 24 -28.21 -8.79 22.51
CA PHE A 24 -28.94 -8.05 21.50
C PHE A 24 -29.38 -6.66 22.01
N PHE A 25 -29.91 -6.57 23.23
CA PHE A 25 -30.27 -5.30 23.85
C PHE A 25 -29.06 -4.43 24.16
N LEU A 26 -27.91 -5.00 24.54
CA LEU A 26 -26.65 -4.26 24.72
C LEU A 26 -26.13 -3.68 23.40
N VAL A 27 -26.16 -4.46 22.32
CA VAL A 27 -25.76 -3.99 20.98
C VAL A 27 -26.74 -2.91 20.50
N MET A 28 -28.05 -3.10 20.69
CA MET A 28 -29.05 -2.08 20.35
C MET A 28 -28.91 -0.82 21.19
N ALA A 29 -28.64 -0.93 22.50
CA ALA A 29 -28.39 0.22 23.36
C ALA A 29 -27.11 0.97 22.96
N LEU A 30 -26.05 0.26 22.55
CA LEU A 30 -24.83 0.85 21.98
C LEU A 30 -25.10 1.54 20.64
N LEU A 31 -25.90 0.94 19.75
CA LEU A 31 -26.28 1.55 18.47
C LEU A 31 -27.17 2.78 18.66
N ILE A 32 -28.10 2.76 19.62
CA ILE A 32 -28.94 3.90 20.00
C ILE A 32 -28.09 4.98 20.67
N ALA A 33 -27.14 4.63 21.54
CA ALA A 33 -26.22 5.59 22.14
C ALA A 33 -25.31 6.25 21.09
N VAL A 34 -24.82 5.48 20.11
CA VAL A 34 -24.05 6.02 18.96
C VAL A 34 -24.94 6.89 18.06
N SER A 35 -26.18 6.49 17.81
CA SER A 35 -27.14 7.27 17.01
C SER A 35 -27.60 8.55 17.71
N ASN A 36 -27.73 8.55 19.04
CA ASN A 36 -28.08 9.73 19.84
C ASN A 36 -26.86 10.61 20.13
N TRP A 37 -25.64 10.06 20.03
CA TRP A 37 -24.41 10.86 20.02
C TRP A 37 -24.30 11.73 18.76
N GLU A 38 -24.84 11.27 17.62
CA GLU A 38 -24.88 12.04 16.37
C GLU A 38 -25.82 13.26 16.42
N THR A 39 -26.76 13.34 17.38
CA THR A 39 -27.70 14.49 17.47
C THR A 39 -27.22 15.64 18.37
N ASP A 40 -26.29 15.42 19.30
CA ASP A 40 -25.84 16.46 20.25
C ASP A 40 -24.32 16.71 20.25
N SER A 41 -23.57 16.09 19.35
CA SER A 41 -22.13 16.36 19.22
C SER A 41 -21.78 16.87 17.83
N TYR A 42 -21.85 18.18 17.65
CA TYR A 42 -20.91 18.89 16.77
C TYR A 42 -19.49 18.63 17.30
N LEU A 43 -18.93 17.47 16.95
CA LEU A 43 -17.52 17.24 17.10
C LEU A 43 -16.83 18.10 16.04
N PHE A 44 -16.53 19.34 16.40
CA PHE A 44 -15.44 20.09 15.81
C PHE A 44 -14.20 19.19 15.92
N VAL A 45 -13.88 18.48 14.85
CA VAL A 45 -12.50 18.07 14.61
C VAL A 45 -11.76 19.37 14.31
N SER A 46 -11.34 20.02 15.39
CA SER A 46 -10.55 21.23 15.38
C SER A 46 -9.34 21.01 14.48
N GLU A 47 -9.20 21.88 13.50
CA GLU A 47 -8.04 22.07 12.63
C GLU A 47 -6.79 22.57 13.39
N THR A 48 -6.81 22.51 14.72
CA THR A 48 -5.80 23.05 15.62
C THR A 48 -5.71 22.22 16.91
N LEU A 49 -4.69 21.36 17.01
CA LEU A 49 -4.11 20.72 18.22
C LEU A 49 -2.93 19.86 17.71
N VAL A 50 -1.64 20.16 17.86
CA VAL A 50 -0.91 21.11 18.70
C VAL A 50 0.37 21.48 17.95
N LYS A 51 0.49 22.76 17.58
CA LYS A 51 1.76 23.47 17.46
C LYS A 51 1.84 24.28 18.74
N ASP A 52 2.81 24.03 19.59
CA ASP A 52 3.40 25.01 20.50
C ASP A 52 4.76 24.51 21.00
N ASP A 53 5.79 25.14 20.44
CA ASP A 53 7.06 25.63 20.97
C ASP A 53 7.87 24.82 22.01
N ALA A 54 9.07 24.44 21.58
CA ALA A 54 10.29 24.60 22.38
C ALA A 54 11.41 25.14 21.50
N HIS A 55 11.81 26.40 21.73
CA HIS A 55 13.02 26.99 21.16
C HIS A 55 14.24 26.64 22.03
N LEU A 56 15.38 26.43 21.33
CA LEU A 56 16.78 26.56 21.75
C LEU A 56 17.40 25.48 22.67
N VAL A 57 18.26 24.62 22.10
CA VAL A 57 19.71 24.50 22.42
C VAL A 57 20.43 23.79 21.26
N GLY A 58 21.52 24.40 20.77
CA GLY A 58 22.80 23.75 20.39
C GLY A 58 22.86 22.73 19.25
N LEU A 59 23.57 23.12 18.18
CA LEU A 59 24.44 22.30 17.32
C LEU A 59 24.65 20.83 17.74
N GLU A 60 24.06 19.89 17.00
CA GLU A 60 24.74 18.70 16.46
C GLU A 60 24.05 18.28 15.15
N SER A 61 24.83 18.16 14.08
CA SER A 61 24.41 17.63 12.77
C SER A 61 24.20 16.11 12.85
N GLY A 62 23.22 15.67 13.62
CA GLY A 62 22.67 14.32 13.55
C GLY A 62 21.56 14.30 12.50
N SER A 63 21.67 13.47 11.47
CA SER A 63 20.57 13.23 10.52
C SER A 63 19.32 12.82 11.30
N GLU A 64 18.32 13.69 11.36
CA GLU A 64 17.04 13.38 11.97
C GLU A 64 16.44 12.15 11.27
N LYS A 65 16.08 11.14 12.07
CA LYS A 65 15.58 9.85 11.59
C LYS A 65 14.50 10.04 10.51
N PRO A 66 14.51 9.25 9.41
CA PRO A 66 13.51 9.38 8.37
C PRO A 66 12.08 9.31 8.92
N ARG A 67 11.23 10.23 8.48
CA ARG A 67 9.79 10.21 8.78
C ARG A 67 9.14 9.07 8.01
N VAL A 68 8.14 8.44 8.62
CA VAL A 68 7.32 7.41 7.98
C VAL A 68 5.87 7.85 8.07
N VAL A 69 5.23 8.05 6.92
CA VAL A 69 3.84 8.48 6.83
C VAL A 69 2.98 7.39 6.23
N PHE A 70 1.84 7.11 6.85
CA PHE A 70 0.85 6.17 6.33
C PHE A 70 -0.28 6.96 5.69
N LEU A 71 -0.51 6.75 4.39
CA LEU A 71 -1.51 7.46 3.61
C LEU A 71 -2.62 6.51 3.19
N VAL A 72 -3.86 6.97 3.30
CA VAL A 72 -5.02 6.23 2.81
C VAL A 72 -5.75 7.03 1.74
N SER A 73 -5.90 6.42 0.56
CA SER A 73 -6.67 7.04 -0.52
C SER A 73 -8.16 6.84 -0.30
N GLN A 74 -8.87 7.89 0.11
CA GLN A 74 -10.31 7.83 0.36
C GLN A 74 -10.97 9.18 0.07
N THR A 75 -12.03 9.18 -0.75
CA THR A 75 -12.72 10.40 -1.15
C THR A 75 -13.94 10.77 -0.29
N ARG A 76 -14.48 9.81 0.47
CA ARG A 76 -15.67 9.99 1.32
C ARG A 76 -15.68 8.98 2.47
N LYS A 77 -16.42 9.25 3.53
CA LYS A 77 -16.61 8.28 4.62
C LYS A 77 -17.31 7.03 4.08
N THR A 78 -16.82 5.85 4.44
CA THR A 78 -17.44 4.55 4.13
C THR A 78 -17.26 3.61 5.31
N PRO A 79 -18.11 2.58 5.49
CA PRO A 79 -17.93 1.60 6.56
C PRO A 79 -16.53 0.94 6.55
N GLY A 80 -16.00 0.68 5.35
CA GLY A 80 -14.65 0.16 5.16
C GLY A 80 -13.56 1.09 5.67
N TRP A 81 -13.65 2.38 5.33
CA TRP A 81 -12.72 3.40 5.83
C TRP A 81 -12.82 3.60 7.35
N CYS A 82 -14.03 3.58 7.92
CA CYS A 82 -14.20 3.63 9.38
C CYS A 82 -13.54 2.42 10.07
N ARG A 83 -13.67 1.22 9.49
CA ARG A 83 -12.98 0.02 9.98
C ARG A 83 -11.47 0.16 9.88
N MET A 84 -10.95 0.69 8.76
CA MET A 84 -9.53 0.97 8.59
C MET A 84 -9.02 1.92 9.68
N LEU A 85 -9.72 3.04 9.92
CA LEU A 85 -9.37 3.99 10.97
C LEU A 85 -9.38 3.35 12.36
N LEU A 86 -10.42 2.57 12.69
CA LEU A 86 -10.48 1.84 13.95
C LEU A 86 -9.26 0.93 14.12
N THR A 87 -8.90 0.16 13.10
CA THR A 87 -7.71 -0.71 13.16
C THR A 87 -6.40 0.06 13.23
N SER A 88 -6.34 1.29 12.69
CA SER A 88 -5.18 2.16 12.83
C SER A 88 -4.97 2.64 14.26
N LEU A 89 -6.05 3.04 14.95
CA LEU A 89 -6.03 3.43 16.36
C LEU A 89 -5.61 2.25 17.25
N LEU A 90 -6.20 1.06 17.02
CA LEU A 90 -5.86 -0.15 17.76
C LEU A 90 -4.42 -0.63 17.52
N SER A 91 -3.80 -0.22 16.40
CA SER A 91 -2.43 -0.56 16.04
C SER A 91 -1.43 0.57 16.31
N GLU A 92 -1.86 1.67 16.93
CA GLU A 92 -1.01 2.85 17.17
C GLU A 92 -0.32 3.37 15.89
N VAL A 93 -1.01 3.29 14.74
CA VAL A 93 -0.52 3.78 13.45
C VAL A 93 -1.30 5.04 13.09
N SER A 94 -0.60 6.18 13.02
CA SER A 94 -1.21 7.43 12.51
C SER A 94 -1.35 7.35 10.99
N VAL A 95 -2.57 7.49 10.50
CA VAL A 95 -2.90 7.42 9.07
C VAL A 95 -3.53 8.74 8.62
N VAL A 96 -3.06 9.27 7.50
CA VAL A 96 -3.61 10.49 6.88
C VAL A 96 -4.48 10.11 5.69
N SER A 97 -5.71 10.61 5.67
CA SER A 97 -6.62 10.43 4.54
C SER A 97 -6.37 11.48 3.46
N ILE A 98 -6.07 11.01 2.24
CA ILE A 98 -5.81 11.85 1.07
C ILE A 98 -6.93 11.70 0.03
N GLY A 99 -7.17 12.76 -0.73
CA GLY A 99 -8.21 12.79 -1.77
C GLY A 99 -9.63 13.01 -1.24
N PHE A 100 -9.82 13.28 0.06
CA PHE A 100 -11.14 13.50 0.64
C PHE A 100 -11.88 14.66 -0.05
N GLY A 101 -13.19 14.54 -0.26
CA GLY A 101 -14.01 15.52 -0.98
C GLY A 101 -13.86 15.54 -2.51
N ASN A 102 -12.88 14.83 -3.07
CA ASN A 102 -12.67 14.79 -4.51
C ASN A 102 -13.53 13.73 -5.21
N ARG A 103 -13.76 13.89 -6.52
CA ARG A 103 -14.34 12.82 -7.34
C ARG A 103 -13.35 11.67 -7.50
N TYR A 104 -13.76 10.47 -7.07
CA TYR A 104 -12.92 9.27 -7.09
C TYR A 104 -12.58 8.81 -8.51
N SER A 105 -11.30 8.47 -8.70
CA SER A 105 -10.79 7.71 -9.84
C SER A 105 -9.45 7.09 -9.41
N HIS A 106 -9.25 5.79 -9.63
CA HIS A 106 -8.03 5.10 -9.15
C HIS A 106 -6.76 5.76 -9.71
N VAL A 107 -6.81 6.23 -10.96
CA VAL A 107 -5.67 6.90 -11.63
C VAL A 107 -5.25 8.22 -11.02
N LYS A 108 -6.06 8.79 -10.11
CA LYS A 108 -5.71 10.01 -9.37
C LYS A 108 -4.95 9.74 -8.07
N ARG A 109 -5.02 8.53 -7.51
CA ARG A 109 -4.37 8.18 -6.23
C ARG A 109 -2.88 8.55 -6.22
N PRO A 110 -2.09 8.25 -7.27
CA PRO A 110 -0.66 8.57 -7.25
C PRO A 110 -0.36 10.07 -7.27
N PHE A 111 -1.27 10.89 -7.81
CA PHE A 111 -1.14 12.34 -7.76
C PHE A 111 -1.44 12.89 -6.36
N TRP A 112 -2.47 12.38 -5.68
CA TRP A 112 -2.74 12.78 -4.29
C TRP A 112 -1.60 12.43 -3.34
N ILE A 113 -0.93 11.30 -3.57
CA ILE A 113 0.28 10.93 -2.82
C ILE A 113 1.38 11.97 -3.06
N LEU A 114 1.63 12.36 -4.32
CA LEU A 114 2.64 13.36 -4.65
C LEU A 114 2.30 14.73 -4.08
N ASP A 115 1.05 15.16 -4.19
CA ASP A 115 0.59 16.43 -3.62
C ASP A 115 0.83 16.46 -2.10
N TYR A 116 0.57 15.36 -1.39
CA TYR A 116 0.87 15.25 0.04
C TYR A 116 2.37 15.34 0.32
N ILE A 117 3.20 14.58 -0.43
CA ILE A 117 4.66 14.61 -0.30
C ILE A 117 5.19 16.05 -0.46
N ASP A 118 4.66 16.79 -1.44
CA ASP A 118 5.06 18.17 -1.75
C ASP A 118 4.60 19.16 -0.68
N ASN A 119 3.33 19.08 -0.27
CA ASN A 119 2.74 19.99 0.71
C ASN A 119 3.38 19.83 2.09
N GLU A 120 3.66 18.60 2.51
CA GLU A 120 4.29 18.28 3.80
C GLU A 120 5.83 18.34 3.76
N ARG A 121 6.40 18.69 2.59
CA ARG A 121 7.83 18.83 2.35
C ARG A 121 8.62 17.60 2.82
N LEU A 122 8.11 16.41 2.51
CA LEU A 122 8.81 15.18 2.86
C LEU A 122 10.15 15.13 2.13
N ARG A 123 11.18 14.75 2.87
CA ARG A 123 12.56 14.64 2.40
C ARG A 123 12.72 13.37 1.57
N ASP A 124 13.76 13.33 0.75
CA ASP A 124 14.07 12.18 -0.11
C ASP A 124 14.14 10.86 0.67
N GLU A 125 14.74 10.89 1.85
CA GLU A 125 14.89 9.74 2.75
C GLU A 125 13.63 9.33 3.49
N ASP A 126 12.60 10.18 3.57
CA ASP A 126 11.34 9.84 4.22
C ASP A 126 10.61 8.71 3.46
N VAL A 127 9.71 8.02 4.16
CA VAL A 127 8.97 6.86 3.63
C VAL A 127 7.47 7.13 3.62
N VAL A 128 6.83 6.78 2.53
CA VAL A 128 5.37 6.75 2.39
C VAL A 128 4.91 5.31 2.29
N VAL A 129 3.95 4.93 3.12
CA VAL A 129 3.19 3.68 3.00
C VAL A 129 1.76 4.06 2.61
N ALA A 130 1.34 3.81 1.37
CA ALA A 130 0.01 4.16 0.89
C ALA A 130 -0.83 2.93 0.60
N PHE A 131 -2.11 2.95 0.97
CA PHE A 131 -3.04 1.85 0.73
C PHE A 131 -4.50 2.30 0.56
N ASP A 132 -5.35 1.39 0.10
CA ASP A 132 -6.78 1.64 -0.10
C ASP A 132 -7.57 1.76 1.21
N GLY A 133 -8.50 2.71 1.27
CA GLY A 133 -9.29 2.94 2.49
C GLY A 133 -10.51 2.06 2.66
N GLY A 134 -11.16 1.65 1.57
CA GLY A 134 -12.45 0.96 1.61
C GLY A 134 -12.36 -0.52 2.02
N ASP A 135 -11.22 -1.15 1.81
CA ASP A 135 -11.07 -2.62 1.87
C ASP A 135 -9.78 -3.08 2.56
N THR A 136 -9.05 -2.16 3.21
CA THR A 136 -7.87 -2.48 4.03
C THR A 136 -8.17 -2.41 5.52
N PHE A 137 -7.41 -3.16 6.31
CA PHE A 137 -7.33 -3.00 7.77
C PHE A 137 -5.89 -3.29 8.23
N ILE A 138 -5.50 -2.68 9.35
CA ILE A 138 -4.16 -2.82 9.93
C ILE A 138 -4.18 -3.96 10.95
N THR A 139 -3.18 -4.84 10.90
CA THR A 139 -3.18 -6.12 11.64
C THR A 139 -2.41 -6.09 12.96
N GLY A 140 -1.62 -5.05 13.24
CA GLY A 140 -0.94 -4.87 14.53
C GLY A 140 0.28 -3.95 14.49
N SER A 141 0.55 -3.30 15.63
CA SER A 141 1.62 -2.31 15.79
C SER A 141 3.03 -2.90 15.62
N PHE A 142 3.25 -4.12 16.14
CA PHE A 142 4.56 -4.80 16.08
C PHE A 142 4.95 -5.13 14.64
N GLN A 143 4.03 -5.71 13.86
CA GLN A 143 4.25 -6.09 12.47
C GLN A 143 4.56 -4.86 11.62
N VAL A 144 3.82 -3.77 11.81
CA VAL A 144 4.05 -2.51 11.11
C VAL A 144 5.44 -1.94 11.42
N LYS A 145 5.82 -1.86 12.71
CA LYS A 145 7.15 -1.38 13.11
C LYS A 145 8.27 -2.24 12.52
N GLN A 146 8.10 -3.56 12.53
CA GLN A 146 9.08 -4.49 11.95
C GLN A 146 9.21 -4.33 10.43
N ALA A 147 8.09 -4.22 9.72
CA ALA A 147 8.08 -4.02 8.27
C ALA A 147 8.80 -2.72 7.87
N VAL A 148 8.49 -1.62 8.58
CA VAL A 148 9.11 -0.31 8.37
C VAL A 148 10.62 -0.35 8.63
N ASN A 149 11.05 -0.91 9.77
CA ASN A 149 12.49 -0.96 10.09
C ASN A 149 13.26 -1.77 9.03
N ARG A 150 12.74 -2.93 8.62
CA ARG A 150 13.36 -3.73 7.55
C ARG A 150 13.46 -2.98 6.23
N PHE A 151 12.41 -2.23 5.87
CA PHE A 151 12.42 -1.41 4.66
C PHE A 151 13.46 -0.28 4.75
N LEU A 152 13.54 0.40 5.89
CA LEU A 152 14.51 1.46 6.12
C LEU A 152 15.95 0.95 6.05
N GLU A 153 16.22 -0.23 6.60
CA GLU A 153 17.54 -0.87 6.61
C GLU A 153 17.95 -1.36 5.21
N ALA A 154 17.00 -1.90 4.43
CA ALA A 154 17.30 -2.55 3.17
C ALA A 154 17.22 -1.64 1.93
N THR A 155 16.72 -0.41 2.05
CA THR A 155 16.54 0.50 0.91
C THR A 155 17.47 1.70 0.96
N ALA A 156 17.95 2.13 -0.22
CA ALA A 156 18.77 3.33 -0.35
C ALA A 156 18.00 4.58 0.12
N PRO A 157 18.53 5.38 1.06
CA PRO A 157 17.84 6.55 1.58
C PRO A 157 17.71 7.67 0.54
N THR A 158 18.63 7.79 -0.41
CA THR A 158 18.58 8.80 -1.47
C THR A 158 18.98 8.22 -2.82
N ALA A 159 18.65 8.92 -3.90
CA ALA A 159 19.03 8.54 -5.26
C ALA A 159 20.56 8.45 -5.45
N ALA A 160 21.34 9.28 -4.74
CA ALA A 160 22.79 9.34 -4.89
C ALA A 160 23.52 8.08 -4.42
N VAL A 161 22.96 7.36 -3.45
CA VAL A 161 23.53 6.12 -2.89
C VAL A 161 22.81 4.87 -3.37
N PHE A 162 21.86 5.03 -4.30
CA PHE A 162 21.11 3.93 -4.86
C PHE A 162 22.00 3.06 -5.75
N ASN A 163 22.15 1.79 -5.38
CA ASN A 163 22.94 0.82 -6.11
C ASN A 163 22.02 -0.19 -6.81
N VAL A 164 21.85 0.00 -8.12
CA VAL A 164 21.07 -0.88 -8.99
C VAL A 164 21.57 -2.32 -8.93
N THR A 165 22.89 -2.53 -8.91
CA THR A 165 23.50 -3.86 -8.86
C THR A 165 23.22 -4.58 -7.54
N ALA A 166 23.22 -3.86 -6.41
CA ALA A 166 22.87 -4.45 -5.12
C ALA A 166 21.41 -4.92 -5.08
N VAL A 167 20.49 -4.12 -5.63
CA VAL A 167 19.08 -4.54 -5.77
C VAL A 167 18.94 -5.74 -6.72
N HIS A 168 19.65 -5.70 -7.85
CA HIS A 168 19.66 -6.80 -8.82
C HIS A 168 20.13 -8.14 -8.22
N ARG A 169 21.10 -8.10 -7.31
CA ARG A 169 21.65 -9.28 -6.60
C ARG A 169 20.85 -9.71 -5.38
N GLY A 170 19.82 -8.95 -4.98
CA GLY A 170 19.06 -9.19 -3.77
C GLY A 170 19.79 -8.80 -2.48
N GLU A 171 20.89 -8.04 -2.59
CA GLU A 171 21.65 -7.50 -1.45
C GLU A 171 20.97 -6.25 -0.87
N ALA A 172 20.14 -5.58 -1.66
CA ALA A 172 19.31 -4.45 -1.27
C ALA A 172 17.86 -4.63 -1.77
N THR A 173 16.93 -3.94 -1.12
CA THR A 173 15.53 -3.88 -1.51
C THR A 173 15.28 -2.69 -2.45
N ALA A 174 14.39 -2.87 -3.43
CA ALA A 174 13.95 -1.76 -4.27
C ALA A 174 13.28 -0.65 -3.41
N PRO A 175 13.59 0.63 -3.64
CA PRO A 175 13.10 1.75 -2.83
C PRO A 175 11.63 2.10 -3.07
N LEU A 176 10.94 1.40 -3.98
CA LEU A 176 9.50 1.46 -4.18
C LEU A 176 8.96 0.04 -4.37
N LEU A 177 8.14 -0.42 -3.43
CA LEU A 177 7.48 -1.71 -3.47
C LEU A 177 5.97 -1.54 -3.61
N PHE A 178 5.38 -2.31 -4.51
CA PHE A 178 3.92 -2.47 -4.59
C PHE A 178 3.48 -3.79 -3.96
N ALA A 179 2.24 -3.83 -3.48
CA ALA A 179 1.62 -5.07 -3.06
C ALA A 179 1.66 -6.11 -4.19
N ALA A 180 1.83 -7.37 -3.82
CA ALA A 180 1.83 -8.50 -4.74
C ALA A 180 0.52 -9.29 -4.62
N GLU A 181 -0.06 -9.70 -5.74
CA GLU A 181 -1.29 -10.50 -5.77
C GLU A 181 -1.22 -11.61 -6.84
N ARG A 182 -2.06 -12.64 -6.70
CA ARG A 182 -2.19 -13.72 -7.70
C ARG A 182 -3.01 -13.35 -8.95
N PRO A 183 -4.14 -12.63 -8.87
CA PRO A 183 -4.89 -12.29 -10.07
C PRO A 183 -4.21 -11.14 -10.83
N CYS A 184 -3.85 -11.36 -12.10
CA CYS A 184 -3.34 -10.28 -12.94
C CYS A 184 -4.47 -9.36 -13.42
N PHE A 185 -4.56 -8.14 -12.87
CA PHE A 185 -5.57 -7.15 -13.24
C PHE A 185 -5.00 -5.84 -13.80
N ALA A 186 -4.72 -5.81 -15.10
CA ALA A 186 -4.29 -4.60 -15.81
C ALA A 186 -5.14 -4.35 -17.09
N PRO A 187 -6.44 -4.03 -16.93
CA PRO A 187 -7.41 -4.04 -18.02
C PRO A 187 -7.14 -3.03 -19.15
N LEU A 188 -6.33 -2.00 -18.90
CA LEU A 188 -6.09 -0.88 -19.83
C LEU A 188 -4.72 -0.95 -20.52
N MET A 189 -3.93 -2.01 -20.32
CA MET A 189 -2.65 -2.21 -21.02
C MET A 189 -2.76 -2.11 -22.55
N LYS A 190 -3.94 -2.42 -23.11
CA LYS A 190 -4.20 -2.34 -24.55
C LYS A 190 -4.01 -0.94 -25.16
N PHE A 191 -4.01 0.11 -24.35
CA PHE A 191 -3.75 1.47 -24.86
C PHE A 191 -2.28 1.67 -25.25
N MET A 192 -1.36 0.97 -24.59
CA MET A 192 0.08 1.06 -24.88
C MET A 192 0.60 -0.16 -25.64
N ILE A 193 -0.07 -1.30 -25.49
CA ILE A 193 0.38 -2.59 -26.04
C ILE A 193 -0.65 -3.09 -27.05
N SER A 194 -0.33 -3.03 -28.33
CA SER A 194 -1.19 -3.52 -29.42
C SER A 194 -1.14 -5.04 -29.57
N SER A 195 0.04 -5.65 -29.41
CA SER A 195 0.28 -7.09 -29.54
C SER A 195 -0.34 -7.95 -28.42
N GLY A 196 -0.34 -9.27 -28.63
CA GLY A 196 -0.73 -10.26 -27.62
C GLY A 196 -2.24 -10.56 -27.56
N PRO A 197 -2.70 -11.33 -26.56
CA PRO A 197 -4.08 -11.74 -26.42
C PRO A 197 -5.07 -10.56 -26.34
N LYS A 198 -6.29 -10.73 -26.89
CA LYS A 198 -7.35 -9.70 -26.80
C LYS A 198 -8.05 -9.68 -25.44
N ARG A 199 -8.17 -10.83 -24.75
CA ARG A 199 -8.84 -10.94 -23.44
C ARG A 199 -7.97 -10.31 -22.36
N ARG A 200 -8.54 -9.36 -21.58
CA ARG A 200 -7.83 -8.53 -20.59
C ARG A 200 -6.93 -9.33 -19.64
N GLY A 201 -7.47 -10.33 -18.95
CA GLY A 201 -6.69 -11.16 -18.02
C GLY A 201 -5.57 -11.94 -18.71
N LYS A 202 -5.84 -12.56 -19.86
CA LYS A 202 -4.81 -13.26 -20.65
C LYS A 202 -3.72 -12.30 -21.16
N LYS A 203 -4.09 -11.07 -21.52
CA LYS A 203 -3.13 -10.04 -21.94
C LYS A 203 -2.21 -9.63 -20.81
N CYS A 204 -2.77 -9.48 -19.61
CA CYS A 204 -2.03 -9.14 -18.40
C CYS A 204 -0.97 -10.22 -18.11
N VAL A 205 -1.37 -11.49 -18.01
CA VAL A 205 -0.45 -12.61 -17.76
C VAL A 205 0.60 -12.73 -18.87
N TRP A 206 0.17 -12.71 -20.14
CA TRP A 206 1.10 -12.74 -21.29
C TRP A 206 2.11 -11.59 -21.26
N TYR A 207 1.71 -10.41 -20.78
CA TYR A 207 2.60 -9.27 -20.75
C TYR A 207 3.64 -9.39 -19.62
N TYR A 208 3.24 -9.92 -18.46
CA TYR A 208 4.15 -10.24 -17.36
C TYR A 208 5.10 -11.39 -17.69
N SER A 209 4.76 -12.30 -18.63
CA SER A 209 5.67 -13.37 -19.04
C SER A 209 7.02 -12.85 -19.51
N LYS A 210 7.06 -11.64 -20.07
CA LYS A 210 8.29 -10.97 -20.48
C LYS A 210 9.22 -10.67 -19.30
N VAL A 211 8.67 -10.38 -18.12
CA VAL A 211 9.47 -10.20 -16.90
C VAL A 211 10.11 -11.53 -16.53
N TRP A 212 9.32 -12.61 -16.44
CA TRP A 212 9.86 -13.93 -16.07
C TRP A 212 10.86 -14.45 -17.10
N GLU A 213 10.62 -14.23 -18.39
CA GLU A 213 11.56 -14.53 -19.48
C GLU A 213 12.87 -13.75 -19.32
N ALA A 214 12.80 -12.43 -19.08
CA ALA A 214 13.99 -11.61 -18.86
C ALA A 214 14.78 -12.12 -17.64
N MET A 215 14.12 -12.29 -16.50
CA MET A 215 14.75 -12.73 -15.26
C MET A 215 15.36 -14.15 -15.35
N ASN A 216 14.76 -15.04 -16.15
CA ASN A 216 15.32 -16.38 -16.40
C ASN A 216 16.53 -16.38 -17.35
N ALA A 217 16.74 -15.32 -18.13
CA ALA A 217 17.79 -15.29 -19.14
C ALA A 217 19.19 -15.08 -18.55
N SER A 218 19.31 -14.65 -17.28
CA SER A 218 20.60 -14.46 -16.61
C SER A 218 20.54 -14.90 -15.15
N ALA A 219 21.46 -15.77 -14.75
CA ALA A 219 21.59 -16.25 -13.36
C ALA A 219 21.85 -15.13 -12.34
N ASP A 220 22.27 -13.96 -12.83
CA ASP A 220 22.52 -12.76 -12.02
C ASP A 220 21.24 -11.95 -11.77
N GLN A 221 20.18 -12.09 -12.60
CA GLN A 221 18.93 -11.30 -12.52
C GLN A 221 17.97 -11.85 -11.44
N ARG A 222 18.32 -11.70 -10.17
CA ARG A 222 17.57 -12.26 -9.02
C ARG A 222 16.70 -11.23 -8.27
N MET A 223 16.33 -10.14 -8.94
CA MET A 223 15.51 -9.09 -8.32
C MET A 223 14.10 -9.58 -7.94
N VAL A 224 13.62 -10.63 -8.58
CA VAL A 224 12.50 -11.44 -8.09
C VAL A 224 13.12 -12.50 -7.18
N PRO A 225 12.66 -12.69 -5.94
CA PRO A 225 12.90 -13.94 -5.25
C PRO A 225 12.31 -15.02 -6.14
N PHE A 226 13.14 -15.62 -7.00
CA PHE A 226 12.78 -16.71 -7.90
C PHE A 226 12.63 -18.01 -7.08
N THR A 227 12.04 -17.87 -5.89
CA THR A 227 11.69 -18.91 -4.94
C THR A 227 10.18 -18.96 -4.72
N SER A 228 9.40 -17.96 -5.17
CA SER A 228 7.95 -18.12 -5.21
C SER A 228 7.57 -18.96 -6.43
N THR A 229 7.17 -20.19 -6.18
CA THR A 229 6.45 -21.09 -7.10
C THR A 229 5.12 -20.53 -7.60
N GLU A 230 4.84 -19.24 -7.39
CA GLU A 230 3.57 -18.57 -7.65
C GLU A 230 3.82 -17.33 -8.52
N GLU A 231 3.17 -17.27 -9.68
CA GLU A 231 3.14 -16.08 -10.53
C GLU A 231 2.42 -14.95 -9.77
N LEU A 232 3.20 -13.98 -9.29
CA LEU A 232 2.69 -12.80 -8.58
C LEU A 232 2.75 -11.55 -9.47
N PHE A 233 1.74 -10.70 -9.34
CA PHE A 233 1.49 -9.51 -10.14
C PHE A 233 1.39 -8.28 -9.24
N LEU A 234 1.64 -7.10 -9.81
CA LEU A 234 1.48 -5.83 -9.12
C LEU A 234 0.01 -5.57 -8.78
N ASN A 235 -0.24 -5.26 -7.51
CA ASN A 235 -1.48 -4.71 -7.00
C ASN A 235 -1.24 -3.25 -6.58
N ALA A 236 -1.98 -2.30 -7.17
CA ALA A 236 -1.80 -0.87 -6.90
C ALA A 236 -2.58 -0.35 -5.68
N GLY A 237 -3.28 -1.24 -4.96
CA GLY A 237 -4.00 -0.93 -3.73
C GLY A 237 -3.11 -0.82 -2.49
N GLY A 238 -1.83 -1.16 -2.60
CA GLY A 238 -0.83 -0.94 -1.56
C GLY A 238 0.56 -0.66 -2.15
N MET A 239 1.27 0.32 -1.60
CA MET A 239 2.67 0.58 -1.93
C MET A 239 3.42 1.15 -0.74
N VAL A 240 4.72 0.88 -0.67
CA VAL A 240 5.66 1.55 0.23
C VAL A 240 6.84 2.05 -0.57
N GLY A 241 7.26 3.29 -0.33
CA GLY A 241 8.38 3.85 -1.08
C GLY A 241 9.12 4.94 -0.33
N ARG A 242 10.42 5.06 -0.61
CA ARG A 242 11.19 6.27 -0.34
C ARG A 242 10.65 7.40 -1.21
N VAL A 243 10.58 8.60 -0.65
CA VAL A 243 10.04 9.78 -1.34
C VAL A 243 10.77 10.04 -2.66
N TRP A 244 12.10 9.95 -2.69
CA TRP A 244 12.86 10.15 -3.93
C TRP A 244 12.46 9.16 -5.03
N ALA A 245 12.23 7.89 -4.68
CA ALA A 245 11.87 6.84 -5.61
C ALA A 245 10.44 7.00 -6.12
N ILE A 246 9.51 7.42 -5.25
CA ILE A 246 8.14 7.76 -5.63
C ILE A 246 8.15 8.92 -6.63
N ARG A 247 8.90 9.99 -6.35
CA ARG A 247 9.05 11.15 -7.24
C ARG A 247 9.57 10.74 -8.61
N GLU A 248 10.61 9.91 -8.64
CA GLU A 248 11.19 9.42 -9.89
C GLU A 248 10.20 8.58 -10.71
N ALA A 249 9.58 7.59 -10.07
CA ALA A 249 8.59 6.71 -10.71
C ALA A 249 7.39 7.49 -11.26
N LEU A 250 6.95 8.54 -10.55
CA LEU A 250 5.81 9.35 -10.95
C LEU A 250 6.07 10.26 -12.15
N LYS A 251 7.33 10.54 -12.51
CA LYS A 251 7.65 11.24 -13.77
C LYS A 251 7.15 10.44 -14.96
N ALA A 252 7.49 9.15 -15.02
CA ALA A 252 7.04 8.24 -16.07
C ALA A 252 5.52 7.99 -16.01
N TYR A 253 4.96 7.85 -14.80
CA TYR A 253 3.51 7.73 -14.61
C TYR A 253 2.75 8.91 -15.22
N LYS A 254 3.15 10.15 -14.91
CA LYS A 254 2.55 11.38 -15.44
C LYS A 254 2.54 11.40 -16.97
N LYS A 255 3.64 10.96 -17.58
CA LYS A 255 3.77 10.90 -19.05
C LYS A 255 2.77 9.92 -19.67
N ILE A 256 2.65 8.70 -19.14
CA ILE A 256 1.70 7.70 -19.65
C ILE A 256 0.25 8.14 -19.40
N PHE A 257 -0.03 8.68 -18.21
CA PHE A 257 -1.34 9.21 -17.87
C PHE A 257 -1.77 10.30 -18.85
N GLY A 258 -0.87 11.19 -19.26
CA GLY A 258 -1.14 12.27 -20.21
C GLY A 258 -1.44 11.83 -21.66
N LEU A 259 -1.25 10.56 -22.02
CA LEU A 259 -1.48 10.08 -23.39
C LEU A 259 -2.97 9.91 -23.74
N THR A 260 -3.84 9.75 -22.74
CA THR A 260 -5.29 9.62 -22.95
C THR A 260 -6.07 9.90 -21.66
N ASP A 261 -7.28 10.42 -21.79
CA ASP A 261 -8.25 10.62 -20.71
C ASP A 261 -9.00 9.34 -20.29
N LYS A 262 -8.80 8.23 -21.02
CA LYS A 262 -9.53 6.97 -20.80
C LYS A 262 -8.98 6.12 -19.65
N TRP A 263 -7.92 6.57 -18.99
CA TRP A 263 -7.37 5.89 -17.84
C TRP A 263 -8.34 5.97 -16.66
N TRP A 264 -8.74 4.81 -16.12
CA TRP A 264 -9.51 4.72 -14.86
C TRP A 264 -8.90 3.75 -13.84
N CYS A 265 -7.90 2.97 -14.25
CA CYS A 265 -7.20 1.98 -13.42
C CYS A 265 -5.70 2.33 -13.38
N ASP A 266 -5.20 2.77 -12.23
CA ASP A 266 -3.78 3.06 -12.02
C ASP A 266 -2.91 1.79 -12.08
N GLN A 267 -3.42 0.66 -11.59
CA GLN A 267 -2.74 -0.64 -11.70
C GLN A 267 -2.36 -0.98 -13.13
N SER A 268 -3.14 -0.53 -14.13
CA SER A 268 -2.77 -0.73 -15.53
C SER A 268 -1.54 0.07 -15.96
N ILE A 269 -1.37 1.30 -15.45
CA ILE A 269 -0.19 2.14 -15.73
C ILE A 269 1.00 1.61 -14.94
N TRP A 270 0.83 1.32 -13.64
CA TRP A 270 1.88 0.79 -12.79
C TRP A 270 2.42 -0.55 -13.28
N ALA A 271 1.55 -1.45 -13.75
CA ALA A 271 1.97 -2.71 -14.32
C ALA A 271 2.79 -2.54 -15.61
N LEU A 272 2.48 -1.54 -16.46
CA LEU A 272 3.31 -1.23 -17.63
C LEU A 272 4.70 -0.74 -17.21
N LEU A 273 4.74 0.20 -16.27
CA LEU A 273 5.98 0.76 -15.72
C LEU A 273 6.85 -0.31 -15.04
N TYR A 274 6.23 -1.21 -14.28
CA TYR A 274 6.92 -2.33 -13.65
C TYR A 274 7.58 -3.26 -14.67
N VAL A 275 6.81 -3.73 -15.66
CA VAL A 275 7.34 -4.60 -16.70
C VAL A 275 8.46 -3.92 -17.47
N TRP A 276 8.28 -2.65 -17.88
CA TRP A 276 9.32 -1.91 -18.61
C TRP A 276 10.57 -1.63 -17.78
N SER A 277 10.41 -1.38 -16.48
CA SER A 277 11.53 -1.22 -15.55
C SER A 277 12.36 -2.49 -15.46
N LEU A 278 11.74 -3.67 -15.44
CA LEU A 278 12.49 -4.92 -15.31
C LEU A 278 13.04 -5.46 -16.63
N THR A 279 12.28 -5.36 -17.72
CA THR A 279 12.71 -5.90 -19.01
C THR A 279 13.65 -4.96 -19.76
N GLN A 280 13.73 -3.68 -19.37
CA GLN A 280 14.55 -2.64 -20.01
C GLN A 280 14.36 -2.58 -21.54
N THR A 281 13.14 -2.87 -22.00
CA THR A 281 12.82 -3.03 -23.43
C THR A 281 13.19 -1.80 -24.24
N THR A 282 14.08 -1.96 -25.23
CA THR A 282 14.61 -0.86 -26.06
C THR A 282 13.55 -0.16 -26.92
N ASN A 283 12.43 -0.82 -27.23
CA ASN A 283 11.34 -0.29 -28.06
C ASN A 283 10.35 0.64 -27.31
N VAL A 284 10.62 0.97 -26.05
CA VAL A 284 9.77 1.88 -25.25
C VAL A 284 10.49 3.22 -25.10
N SER A 285 9.84 4.37 -25.30
CA SER A 285 10.51 5.67 -25.08
C SER A 285 11.14 5.76 -23.68
N LEU A 286 12.33 6.37 -23.57
CA LEU A 286 13.00 6.58 -22.27
C LEU A 286 12.11 7.37 -21.29
N ASP A 287 11.28 8.28 -21.80
CA ASP A 287 10.33 9.06 -21.00
C ASP A 287 9.25 8.22 -20.30
N PHE A 288 9.05 6.97 -20.74
CA PHE A 288 8.08 6.04 -20.15
C PHE A 288 8.75 4.97 -19.29
N ARG A 289 10.07 5.04 -19.08
CA ARG A 289 10.80 4.04 -18.31
C ARG A 289 11.09 4.57 -16.91
N ILE A 290 10.98 3.65 -15.95
CA ILE A 290 11.58 3.82 -14.64
C ILE A 290 12.96 3.15 -14.70
N PRO A 291 14.01 3.75 -14.12
CA PRO A 291 15.29 3.07 -13.95
C PRO A 291 15.15 1.69 -13.31
N TYR A 292 15.89 0.71 -13.83
CA TYR A 292 15.91 -0.66 -13.32
C TYR A 292 16.22 -0.66 -11.81
N GLY A 293 15.50 -1.47 -11.05
CA GLY A 293 15.72 -1.63 -9.60
C GLY A 293 15.00 -0.62 -8.70
N ILE A 294 14.39 0.44 -9.24
CA ILE A 294 13.63 1.39 -8.41
C ILE A 294 12.30 0.78 -7.92
N LEU A 295 11.58 0.10 -8.81
CA LEU A 295 10.24 -0.43 -8.55
C LEU A 295 10.26 -1.96 -8.52
N ASN A 296 9.72 -2.56 -7.45
CA ASN A 296 9.54 -4.00 -7.33
C ASN A 296 8.25 -4.37 -6.56
N LEU A 297 8.02 -5.65 -6.27
CA LEU A 297 6.86 -6.14 -5.52
C LEU A 297 7.25 -6.56 -4.10
N ASP A 298 6.30 -6.42 -3.17
CA ASP A 298 6.35 -7.00 -1.82
C ASP A 298 6.05 -8.51 -1.87
N TYR A 299 6.96 -9.26 -2.50
CA TYR A 299 6.86 -10.70 -2.75
C TYR A 299 6.69 -11.54 -1.47
N HIS A 300 7.24 -11.07 -0.35
CA HIS A 300 7.18 -11.77 0.93
C HIS A 300 6.03 -11.28 1.82
N HIS A 301 5.16 -10.41 1.30
CA HIS A 301 4.01 -9.85 2.03
C HIS A 301 4.42 -9.24 3.37
N VAL A 302 5.56 -8.53 3.40
CA VAL A 302 6.09 -7.87 4.60
C VAL A 302 5.19 -6.71 5.01
N PHE A 303 4.66 -5.96 4.02
CA PHE A 303 3.72 -4.87 4.24
C PHE A 303 2.29 -5.28 3.90
N PHE A 304 2.09 -5.95 2.77
CA PHE A 304 0.76 -6.13 2.18
C PHE A 304 0.42 -7.61 2.02
N LYS A 305 -0.61 -8.04 2.75
CA LYS A 305 -1.17 -9.38 2.62
C LYS A 305 -2.56 -9.29 2.00
N PHE A 306 -2.69 -9.80 0.78
CA PHE A 306 -3.98 -9.85 0.09
C PHE A 306 -4.74 -11.11 0.46
N LEU A 307 -6.00 -10.94 0.87
CA LEU A 307 -6.91 -12.04 1.14
C LEU A 307 -7.74 -12.32 -0.11
N THR A 308 -7.18 -13.02 -1.10
CA THR A 308 -8.05 -13.67 -2.09
C THR A 308 -8.83 -14.76 -1.37
N ALA A 309 -10.15 -14.63 -1.30
CA ALA A 309 -10.99 -15.81 -1.13
C ALA A 309 -10.62 -16.79 -2.24
N ARG A 310 -10.26 -18.03 -1.90
CA ARG A 310 -10.30 -19.10 -2.89
C ARG A 310 -11.76 -19.15 -3.36
N LEU A 311 -12.02 -18.64 -4.56
CA LEU A 311 -13.25 -18.93 -5.29
C LEU A 311 -13.20 -20.38 -5.76
#